data_AF-A0A3D6EIV6-F1
#
_entry.id   AF-A0A3D6EIV6-F1
#
_cell.length_a   1.000
_cell.length_b   1.000
_cell.length_c   1.000
_cell.angle_alpha   90.00
_cell.angle_beta   90.00
_cell.angle_gamma   90.00
#
_symmetry.space_group_name_H-M   'P 1'
#
loop_
_entity.id
_entity.type
_entity.pdbx_description
1 polymer ?
#
loop_
_entity_poly.entity_id
_entity_poly.type
_entity_poly.pdbx_seq_one_letter_code
_entity_poly.pdbx_strand_id
1 'polypeptide(L)'
;MSAPEPVLWFGPDPWEQACLLWVLAELPGDALPDLVPLDRSVGQMPPVALPPLFAQRILLGEEALVAARALWNHFLEDGWGGMGGRGIPGLPWLAPALARLAEDHPAAGPGRTCLQIQSLMGQGLCGIPALMAGLELLEAPQHGAWYGDRFVARMVESLEARLG
;
A
#
# COMPACT_ATOMS: atom_id res chain seq x y z
N MET A 1 -14.23 28.01 -16.25
CA MET A 1 -13.62 26.76 -16.73
C MET A 1 -13.67 25.79 -15.57
N SER A 2 -14.30 24.62 -15.73
CA SER A 2 -14.20 23.56 -14.72
C SER A 2 -12.72 23.19 -14.57
N ALA A 3 -12.24 22.99 -13.36
CA ALA A 3 -10.92 22.40 -13.16
C ALA A 3 -10.92 21.00 -13.83
N PRO A 4 -9.82 20.59 -14.50
CA PRO A 4 -9.73 19.23 -15.01
C PRO A 4 -9.90 18.25 -13.85
N GLU A 5 -10.80 17.27 -14.01
CA GLU A 5 -10.99 16.22 -13.02
C GLU A 5 -9.67 15.45 -12.82
N PRO A 6 -9.30 15.12 -11.56
CA PRO A 6 -8.04 14.46 -11.28
C PRO A 6 -8.03 13.03 -11.86
N VAL A 7 -7.01 12.72 -12.66
CA VAL A 7 -6.72 11.35 -13.08
C VAL A 7 -5.81 10.71 -12.06
N LEU A 8 -6.27 9.63 -11.45
CA LEU A 8 -5.60 8.91 -10.38
C LEU A 8 -4.85 7.70 -10.99
N TRP A 9 -3.56 7.58 -10.70
CA TRP A 9 -2.71 6.49 -11.18
C TRP A 9 -2.19 5.71 -9.98
N PHE A 10 -2.60 4.44 -9.85
CA PHE A 10 -2.26 3.65 -8.67
C PHE A 10 -2.00 2.19 -9.04
N GLY A 11 -0.85 1.70 -8.60
CA GLY A 11 -0.47 0.30 -8.68
C GLY A 11 -0.84 -0.47 -7.43
N PRO A 12 -0.46 -1.76 -7.35
CA PRO A 12 -0.86 -2.65 -6.28
C PRO A 12 -0.05 -2.49 -4.98
N ASP A 13 0.86 -1.53 -4.91
CA ASP A 13 1.61 -1.25 -3.68
C ASP A 13 0.63 -0.90 -2.53
N PRO A 14 0.79 -1.51 -1.33
CA PRO A 14 -0.15 -1.28 -0.25
C PRO A 14 -0.26 0.18 0.21
N TRP A 15 0.82 0.94 0.18
CA TRP A 15 0.82 2.36 0.54
C TRP A 15 0.24 3.24 -0.56
N GLU A 16 0.49 2.91 -1.83
CA GLU A 16 -0.22 3.52 -2.96
C GLU A 16 -1.74 3.33 -2.80
N GLN A 17 -2.19 2.13 -2.44
CA GLN A 17 -3.61 1.86 -2.20
C GLN A 17 -4.15 2.56 -0.94
N ALA A 18 -3.35 2.71 0.12
CA ALA A 18 -3.71 3.53 1.28
C ALA A 18 -3.87 5.02 0.91
N CYS A 19 -2.96 5.55 0.10
CA CYS A 19 -3.05 6.91 -0.43
C CYS A 19 -4.26 7.08 -1.35
N LEU A 20 -4.54 6.11 -2.23
CA LEU A 20 -5.75 6.11 -3.06
C LEU A 20 -7.01 6.18 -2.19
N LEU A 21 -7.10 5.32 -1.16
CA LEU A 21 -8.24 5.30 -0.25
C LEU A 21 -8.45 6.65 0.43
N TRP A 22 -7.38 7.27 0.92
CA TRP A 22 -7.42 8.62 1.51
C TRP A 22 -7.92 9.66 0.51
N VAL A 23 -7.33 9.70 -0.70
CA VAL A 23 -7.73 10.65 -1.74
C VAL A 23 -9.21 10.49 -2.09
N LEU A 24 -9.69 9.26 -2.30
CA LEU A 24 -11.09 8.99 -2.63
C LEU A 24 -12.05 9.40 -1.49
N ALA A 25 -11.63 9.25 -0.23
CA ALA A 25 -12.44 9.65 0.91
C ALA A 25 -12.63 11.17 1.02
N GLU A 26 -11.63 11.95 0.58
CA GLU A 26 -11.62 13.41 0.64
C GLU A 26 -12.27 14.10 -0.58
N LEU A 27 -12.49 13.38 -1.69
CA LEU A 27 -13.13 13.96 -2.88
C LEU A 27 -14.58 14.39 -2.59
N PRO A 28 -15.12 15.43 -3.24
CA PRO A 28 -16.56 15.74 -3.18
C PRO A 28 -17.45 14.56 -3.60
N GLY A 29 -18.70 14.50 -3.11
CA GLY A 29 -19.63 13.41 -3.42
C GLY A 29 -20.08 13.36 -4.90
N ASP A 30 -20.05 14.51 -5.57
CA ASP A 30 -20.36 14.71 -6.98
C ASP A 30 -19.13 14.57 -7.90
N ALA A 31 -17.96 14.25 -7.34
CA ALA A 31 -16.76 14.00 -8.15
C ALA A 31 -16.87 12.67 -8.91
N LEU A 32 -16.32 12.65 -10.12
CA LEU A 32 -16.25 11.45 -10.97
C LEU A 32 -14.78 11.19 -11.36
N PRO A 33 -13.94 10.69 -10.45
CA PRO A 33 -12.52 10.54 -10.74
C PRO A 33 -12.27 9.42 -11.76
N ASP A 34 -11.41 9.71 -12.74
CA ASP A 34 -10.83 8.71 -13.63
C ASP A 34 -9.69 8.00 -12.88
N LEU A 35 -9.78 6.69 -12.72
CA LEU A 35 -8.71 5.87 -12.15
C LEU A 35 -8.05 5.03 -13.25
N VAL A 36 -6.73 5.07 -13.33
CA VAL A 36 -5.92 4.15 -14.14
C VAL A 36 -5.31 3.10 -13.21
N PRO A 37 -5.84 1.86 -13.17
CA PRO A 37 -5.22 0.78 -12.43
C PRO A 37 -3.93 0.33 -13.13
N LEU A 38 -2.84 0.19 -12.37
CA LEU A 38 -1.55 -0.28 -12.88
C LEU A 38 -1.24 -1.68 -12.36
N ASP A 39 -0.50 -2.47 -13.13
CA ASP A 39 -0.08 -3.83 -12.71
C ASP A 39 1.14 -3.81 -11.77
N ARG A 40 1.77 -2.66 -11.59
CA ARG A 40 2.96 -2.43 -10.75
C ARG A 40 2.90 -1.03 -10.14
N SER A 41 3.65 -0.81 -9.06
CA SER A 41 3.78 0.52 -8.42
C SER A 41 4.15 1.59 -9.45
N VAL A 42 3.55 2.78 -9.32
CA VAL A 42 3.81 3.95 -10.17
C VAL A 42 5.29 4.25 -10.21
N GLY A 43 5.98 4.16 -9.07
CA GLY A 43 7.42 4.44 -8.94
C GLY A 43 8.32 3.45 -9.68
N GLN A 44 7.80 2.28 -10.07
CA GLN A 44 8.52 1.25 -10.81
C GLN A 44 8.26 1.30 -12.32
N MET A 45 7.35 2.17 -12.78
CA MET A 45 7.01 2.28 -14.20
C MET A 45 7.83 3.38 -14.87
N PRO A 46 8.45 3.10 -16.04
CA PRO A 46 9.09 4.16 -16.80
C PRO A 46 8.01 5.13 -17.33
N PRO A 47 8.22 6.46 -17.30
CA PRO A 47 7.20 7.43 -17.72
C PRO A 47 6.63 7.20 -19.12
N VAL A 48 7.43 6.65 -20.04
CA VAL A 48 7.01 6.31 -21.41
C VAL A 48 5.96 5.18 -21.49
N ALA A 49 5.86 4.36 -20.44
CA ALA A 49 4.88 3.27 -20.37
C ALA A 49 3.49 3.71 -19.87
N LEU A 50 3.36 4.92 -19.30
CA LEU A 50 2.10 5.39 -18.74
C LEU A 50 1.05 5.80 -19.80
N PRO A 51 1.38 6.56 -20.87
CA PRO A 51 0.37 7.05 -21.80
C PRO A 51 -0.54 5.98 -22.43
N PRO A 52 -0.02 4.80 -22.85
CA PRO A 52 -0.88 3.73 -23.38
C PRO A 52 -1.91 3.19 -22.37
N LEU A 53 -1.62 3.25 -21.07
CA LEU A 53 -2.47 2.72 -20.01
C LEU A 53 -3.64 3.65 -19.68
N PHE A 54 -3.57 4.93 -20.06
CA PHE A 54 -4.67 5.87 -19.87
C PHE A 54 -5.98 5.43 -20.58
N ALA A 55 -5.86 4.63 -21.64
CA ALA A 55 -7.01 4.03 -22.32
C ALA A 55 -7.78 3.02 -21.46
N GLN A 56 -7.16 2.50 -20.39
CA GLN A 56 -7.73 1.52 -19.47
C GLN A 56 -8.39 2.18 -18.25
N ARG A 57 -8.49 3.51 -18.23
CA ARG A 57 -9.07 4.22 -17.10
C ARG A 57 -10.52 3.79 -16.87
N ILE A 58 -10.89 3.70 -15.60
CA ILE A 58 -12.24 3.42 -15.15
C ILE A 58 -12.79 4.66 -14.46
N LEU A 59 -14.06 4.93 -14.69
CA LEU A 59 -14.78 5.98 -13.98
C LEU A 59 -15.31 5.40 -12.67
N LEU A 60 -14.93 6.01 -11.55
CA LEU A 60 -15.50 5.64 -10.25
C LEU A 60 -16.79 6.44 -10.03
N GLY A 61 -17.87 5.73 -9.75
CA GLY A 61 -19.16 6.33 -9.42
C GLY A 61 -19.27 6.73 -7.95
N GLU A 62 -20.36 7.42 -7.61
CA GLU A 62 -20.68 7.91 -6.27
C GLU A 62 -20.61 6.80 -5.20
N GLU A 63 -21.11 5.59 -5.51
CA GLU A 63 -21.08 4.44 -4.60
C GLU A 63 -19.65 4.07 -4.15
N ALA A 64 -18.66 4.19 -5.05
CA ALA A 64 -17.27 3.93 -4.72
C ALA A 64 -16.70 4.99 -3.76
N LEU A 65 -17.10 6.26 -3.92
CA LEU A 65 -16.68 7.34 -3.01
C LEU A 65 -17.33 7.20 -1.63
N VAL A 66 -18.59 6.79 -1.56
CA VAL A 66 -19.27 6.48 -0.30
C VAL A 66 -18.56 5.31 0.40
N ALA A 67 -18.24 4.25 -0.33
CA ALA A 67 -17.50 3.11 0.21
C ALA A 67 -16.09 3.51 0.69
N ALA A 68 -15.38 4.36 -0.06
CA ALA A 68 -14.07 4.88 0.33
C ALA A 68 -14.11 5.66 1.64
N ARG A 69 -15.08 6.57 1.81
CA ARG A 69 -15.28 7.29 3.07
C ARG A 69 -15.56 6.36 4.24
N ALA A 70 -16.44 5.38 4.05
CA ALA A 70 -16.78 4.42 5.10
C ALA A 70 -15.54 3.61 5.54
N LEU A 71 -14.73 3.16 4.58
CA LEU A 71 -13.48 2.45 4.86
C LEU A 71 -12.44 3.36 5.53
N TRP A 72 -12.31 4.61 5.09
CA TRP A 72 -11.40 5.57 5.70
C TRP A 72 -11.80 5.89 7.15
N ASN A 73 -13.08 6.09 7.43
CA ASN A 73 -13.58 6.28 8.80
C ASN A 73 -13.28 5.06 9.68
N HIS A 74 -13.47 3.84 9.16
CA HIS A 74 -13.11 2.63 9.89
C HIS A 74 -11.62 2.55 10.19
N PHE A 75 -10.76 2.95 9.24
CA PHE A 75 -9.33 3.08 9.48
C PHE A 75 -9.01 4.10 10.59
N LEU A 76 -9.69 5.25 10.62
CA LEU A 76 -9.49 6.25 11.67
C LEU A 76 -9.91 5.75 13.07
N GLU A 77 -10.87 4.83 13.14
CA GLU A 77 -11.36 4.23 14.39
C GLU A 77 -10.47 3.07 14.87
N ASP A 78 -10.20 2.10 13.99
CA ASP A 78 -9.62 0.80 14.36
C ASP A 78 -8.21 0.56 13.79
N GLY A 79 -7.69 1.51 13.01
CA GLY A 79 -6.40 1.39 12.33
C GLY A 79 -6.39 0.32 11.23
N TRP A 80 -5.19 0.01 10.73
CA TRP A 80 -5.01 -0.95 9.63
C TRP A 80 -5.40 -2.38 9.99
N GLY A 81 -5.26 -2.79 11.26
CA GLY A 81 -5.54 -4.16 11.70
C GLY A 81 -6.99 -4.61 11.48
N GLY A 82 -7.95 -3.68 11.45
CA GLY A 82 -9.37 -3.95 11.16
C GLY A 82 -9.74 -3.94 9.66
N MET A 83 -8.76 -3.65 8.79
CA MET A 83 -9.02 -3.42 7.35
C MET A 83 -8.94 -4.69 6.50
N GLY A 84 -8.47 -5.81 7.06
CA GLY A 84 -8.30 -7.07 6.34
C GLY A 84 -9.60 -7.58 5.70
N GLY A 85 -9.54 -7.95 4.42
CA GLY A 85 -10.68 -8.49 3.67
C GLY A 85 -11.71 -7.44 3.22
N ARG A 86 -11.47 -6.15 3.46
CA ARG A 86 -12.31 -5.05 2.96
C ARG A 86 -11.85 -4.61 1.57
N GLY A 87 -12.75 -4.03 0.78
CA GLY A 87 -12.42 -3.51 -0.55
C GLY A 87 -13.57 -2.70 -1.14
N ILE A 88 -13.35 -2.14 -2.33
CA ILE A 88 -14.35 -1.38 -3.08
C ILE A 88 -14.50 -2.03 -4.45
N PRO A 89 -15.72 -2.37 -4.89
CA PRO A 89 -15.95 -2.84 -6.25
C PRO A 89 -15.34 -1.90 -7.29
N GLY A 90 -14.62 -2.46 -8.26
CA GLY A 90 -13.89 -1.67 -9.27
C GLY A 90 -12.47 -1.27 -8.88
N LEU A 91 -12.04 -1.45 -7.61
CA LEU A 91 -10.65 -1.26 -7.20
C LEU A 91 -9.96 -2.62 -7.01
N PRO A 92 -9.29 -3.16 -8.06
CA PRO A 92 -8.80 -4.54 -8.04
C PRO A 92 -7.72 -4.80 -6.98
N TRP A 93 -6.95 -3.77 -6.63
CA TRP A 93 -5.80 -3.90 -5.73
C TRP A 93 -6.09 -3.50 -4.28
N LEU A 94 -7.22 -2.85 -4.01
CA LEU A 94 -7.47 -2.29 -2.69
C LEU A 94 -7.59 -3.40 -1.63
N ALA A 95 -8.37 -4.45 -1.91
CA ALA A 95 -8.55 -5.54 -0.95
C ALA A 95 -7.26 -6.29 -0.59
N PRO A 96 -6.44 -6.76 -1.56
CA PRO A 96 -5.17 -7.40 -1.22
C PRO A 96 -4.20 -6.44 -0.51
N ALA A 97 -4.17 -5.15 -0.89
CA ALA A 97 -3.35 -4.14 -0.21
C ALA A 97 -3.76 -3.92 1.25
N LEU A 98 -5.07 -3.78 1.52
CA LEU A 98 -5.58 -3.60 2.88
C LEU A 98 -5.32 -4.84 3.75
N ALA A 99 -5.44 -6.05 3.19
CA ALA A 99 -5.05 -7.27 3.88
C ALA A 99 -3.55 -7.26 4.24
N ARG A 100 -2.68 -6.88 3.30
CA ARG A 100 -1.24 -6.78 3.53
C ARG A 100 -0.87 -5.74 4.59
N LEU A 101 -1.56 -4.59 4.61
CA LEU A 101 -1.40 -3.56 5.66
C LEU A 101 -1.89 -4.06 7.01
N ALA A 102 -3.02 -4.77 7.07
CA ALA A 102 -3.53 -5.35 8.30
C ALA A 102 -2.57 -6.40 8.89
N GLU A 103 -1.92 -7.18 8.03
CA GLU A 103 -0.86 -8.12 8.43
C GLU A 103 0.37 -7.40 8.99
N ASP A 104 0.75 -6.25 8.43
CA ASP A 104 1.92 -5.47 8.88
C ASP A 104 1.66 -4.63 10.12
N HIS A 105 0.42 -4.20 10.28
CA HIS A 105 -0.04 -3.33 11.36
C HIS A 105 -1.25 -3.96 12.05
N PRO A 106 -1.09 -5.15 12.66
CA PRO A 106 -2.18 -5.85 13.32
C PRO A 106 -2.62 -5.06 14.56
N ALA A 107 -3.89 -5.25 14.96
CA ALA A 107 -4.43 -4.64 16.17
C ALA A 107 -3.70 -5.09 17.45
N ALA A 108 -3.11 -6.28 17.44
CA ALA A 108 -2.31 -6.81 18.54
C ALA A 108 -1.15 -7.68 18.02
N GLY A 109 -0.03 -7.64 18.74
CA GLY A 109 1.15 -8.45 18.45
C GLY A 109 2.09 -7.85 17.38
N PRO A 110 3.16 -8.56 17.04
CA PRO A 110 4.11 -8.12 16.01
C PRO A 110 3.51 -8.28 14.61
N GLY A 111 3.73 -7.28 13.75
CA GLY A 111 3.34 -7.33 12.34
C GLY A 111 4.17 -8.31 11.50
N ARG A 112 3.64 -8.66 10.32
CA ARG A 112 4.26 -9.57 9.35
C ARG A 112 5.72 -9.23 9.05
N THR A 113 6.03 -7.99 8.64
CA THR A 113 7.42 -7.62 8.30
C THR A 113 8.35 -7.77 9.50
N CYS A 114 7.89 -7.44 10.72
CA CYS A 114 8.67 -7.66 11.94
C CYS A 114 9.00 -9.15 12.15
N LEU A 115 8.00 -10.03 12.03
CA LEU A 115 8.18 -11.48 12.16
C LEU A 115 9.09 -12.05 11.08
N GLN A 116 8.96 -11.57 9.83
CA GLN A 116 9.83 -11.98 8.73
C GLN A 116 11.28 -11.59 8.98
N ILE A 117 11.55 -10.36 9.45
CA ILE A 117 12.91 -9.94 9.74
C ILE A 117 13.49 -10.76 10.91
N GLN A 118 12.73 -10.99 11.97
CA GLN A 118 13.17 -11.85 13.07
C GLN A 118 13.53 -13.27 12.57
N SER A 119 12.76 -13.80 11.62
CA SER A 119 13.06 -15.09 10.98
C SER A 119 14.35 -15.05 10.15
N LEU A 120 14.55 -14.03 9.31
CA LEU A 120 15.76 -13.88 8.49
C LEU A 120 17.01 -13.68 9.35
N MET A 121 16.90 -12.93 10.44
CA MET A 121 17.97 -12.78 11.43
C MET A 121 18.27 -14.11 12.13
N GLY A 122 17.25 -14.90 12.48
CA GLY A 122 17.42 -16.24 13.00
C GLY A 122 18.15 -17.20 12.05
N GLN A 123 18.14 -16.90 10.75
CA GLN A 123 18.91 -17.60 9.71
C GLN A 123 20.33 -17.05 9.51
N GLY A 124 20.74 -16.05 10.29
CA GLY A 124 22.06 -15.42 10.23
C GLY A 124 22.17 -14.24 9.26
N LEU A 125 21.06 -13.77 8.67
CA LEU A 125 21.06 -12.55 7.85
C LEU A 125 20.97 -11.32 8.76
N CYS A 126 22.11 -10.67 8.99
CA CYS A 126 22.17 -9.49 9.88
C CYS A 126 22.44 -8.17 9.15
N GLY A 127 22.86 -8.21 7.87
CA GLY A 127 23.14 -7.01 7.08
C GLY A 127 21.90 -6.46 6.41
N ILE A 128 21.73 -5.13 6.42
CA ILE A 128 20.59 -4.45 5.78
C ILE A 128 20.38 -4.88 4.33
N PRO A 129 21.40 -4.92 3.45
CA PRO A 129 21.18 -5.34 2.06
C PRO A 129 20.68 -6.78 1.95
N ALA A 130 21.14 -7.68 2.83
CA ALA A 130 20.73 -9.08 2.84
C ALA A 130 19.31 -9.25 3.39
N LEU A 131 18.95 -8.48 4.43
CA LEU A 131 17.59 -8.44 4.96
C LEU A 131 16.61 -7.88 3.92
N MET A 132 16.95 -6.78 3.26
CA MET A 132 16.13 -6.19 2.19
C MET A 132 15.93 -7.15 1.03
N ALA A 133 17.00 -7.80 0.55
CA ALA A 133 16.89 -8.82 -0.50
C ALA A 133 16.06 -10.03 -0.06
N GLY A 134 16.23 -10.49 1.19
CA GLY A 134 15.43 -11.58 1.75
C GLY A 134 13.95 -11.24 1.86
N LEU A 135 13.63 -10.00 2.26
CA LEU A 135 12.26 -9.51 2.30
C LEU A 135 11.67 -9.38 0.89
N GLU A 136 12.42 -8.84 -0.07
CA GLU A 136 11.99 -8.74 -1.47
C GLU A 136 11.55 -10.10 -2.03
N LEU A 137 12.30 -11.17 -1.72
CA LEU A 137 11.94 -12.55 -2.10
C LEU A 137 10.66 -13.08 -1.44
N LEU A 138 10.25 -12.51 -0.31
CA LEU A 138 9.04 -12.87 0.43
C LEU A 138 7.83 -11.99 0.07
N GLU A 139 7.99 -10.95 -0.74
CA GLU A 139 6.87 -10.08 -1.13
C GLU A 139 6.17 -10.59 -2.38
N ALA A 140 4.93 -10.16 -2.57
CA ALA A 140 4.29 -10.33 -3.86
C ALA A 140 5.03 -9.45 -4.90
N PRO A 141 5.38 -9.98 -6.09
CA PRO A 141 6.13 -9.23 -7.12
C PRO A 141 5.49 -7.90 -7.52
N GLN A 142 4.16 -7.81 -7.38
CA GLN A 142 3.36 -6.65 -7.73
C GLN A 142 3.35 -5.55 -6.65
N HIS A 143 3.53 -5.88 -5.36
CA HIS A 143 3.42 -4.92 -4.26
C HIS A 143 4.57 -3.89 -4.19
N GLY A 144 5.58 -4.02 -5.06
CA GLY A 144 6.75 -3.17 -5.00
C GLY A 144 7.67 -3.49 -3.82
N ALA A 145 8.91 -3.03 -3.89
CA ALA A 145 9.92 -3.27 -2.87
C ALA A 145 9.90 -2.15 -1.83
N TRP A 146 8.85 -2.05 -1.01
CA TRP A 146 8.84 -1.08 0.10
C TRP A 146 8.44 -1.71 1.43
N TYR A 147 9.45 -2.33 2.05
CA TYR A 147 9.41 -2.83 3.41
C TYR A 147 9.92 -1.76 4.37
N GLY A 148 9.03 -0.83 4.75
CA GLY A 148 9.22 0.06 5.88
C GLY A 148 10.67 0.52 6.10
N ASP A 149 11.15 1.46 5.28
CA ASP A 149 12.45 2.13 5.49
C ASP A 149 12.59 2.61 6.94
N ARG A 150 11.47 3.00 7.58
CA ARG A 150 11.41 3.34 9.00
C ARG A 150 11.56 2.17 9.95
N PHE A 151 11.01 0.98 9.65
CA PHE A 151 11.10 -0.16 10.55
C PHE A 151 12.49 -0.81 10.47
N VAL A 152 13.02 -0.97 9.26
CA VAL A 152 14.38 -1.48 9.05
C VAL A 152 15.41 -0.52 9.64
N ALA A 153 15.28 0.79 9.41
CA ALA A 153 16.15 1.78 10.05
C ALA A 153 16.09 1.74 11.58
N ARG A 154 14.88 1.70 12.18
CA ARG A 154 14.73 1.61 13.64
C ARG A 154 15.26 0.31 14.24
N MET A 155 15.21 -0.79 13.49
CA MET A 155 15.81 -2.04 13.94
C MET A 155 17.33 -2.01 13.87
N VAL A 156 17.92 -1.39 12.85
CA VAL A 156 19.37 -1.19 12.76
C VAL A 156 19.86 -0.39 13.96
N GLU A 157 19.21 0.75 14.24
CA GLU A 157 19.49 1.56 15.43
C GLU A 157 19.42 0.73 16.72
N SER A 158 18.42 -0.15 16.82
CA SER A 158 18.23 -1.01 17.99
C SER A 158 19.25 -2.16 18.09
N LEU A 159 19.75 -2.67 16.96
CA LEU A 159 20.74 -3.73 16.91
C LEU A 159 22.14 -3.20 17.18
N GLU A 160 22.49 -2.05 16.61
CA GLU A 160 23.74 -1.35 16.92
C GLU A 160 23.82 -1.01 18.42
N ALA A 161 22.72 -0.57 19.04
CA ALA A 161 22.65 -0.32 20.48
C ALA A 161 22.82 -1.59 21.35
N ARG A 162 22.47 -2.78 20.82
CA ARG A 162 22.56 -4.06 21.55
C ARG A 162 23.90 -4.78 21.38
N LEU A 163 24.65 -4.46 20.32
CA LEU A 163 25.93 -5.08 19.98
C LEU A 163 27.15 -4.23 20.41
N GLY A 164 26.94 -3.24 21.27
CA GLY A 164 27.99 -2.36 21.81
C GLY A 164 29.26 -3.09 22.23
#